data_AF-A0A2A3ETJ5-F1
#
_entry.id   AF-A0A2A3ETJ5-F1
#
_cell.length_a   1.000
_cell.length_b   1.000
_cell.length_c   1.000
_cell.angle_alpha   90.00
_cell.angle_beta   90.00
_cell.angle_gamma   90.00
#
_symmetry.space_group_name_H-M   'P 1'
#
loop_
_entity.id
_entity.type
_entity.pdbx_description
1 polymer ?
#
loop_
_entity_poly.entity_id
_entity_poly.type
_entity_poly.pdbx_seq_one_letter_code
_entity_poly.pdbx_strand_id
1 'polypeptide(L)'
;MRNEATPAGTGGGDTSKTTNDTEPNASTSRITHVCNECGRAVDDGDGYVHIRYPKPGDTRRLHWEIHHRRCDPNLDRYDYAIAVERVRTLVQLAHWTQHLGRKLWFPATDWPDLVVRALRSVPWTTGGLA
;
A
#
# COMPACT_ATOMS: atom_id res chain seq x y z
N MET A 1 5.19 52.20 -2.90
CA MET A 1 4.75 52.68 -1.57
C MET A 1 4.81 51.49 -0.62
N ARG A 2 5.65 51.59 0.42
CA ARG A 2 5.79 50.62 1.52
C ARG A 2 4.50 50.58 2.35
N ASN A 3 4.33 49.53 3.15
CA ASN A 3 4.10 49.62 4.60
C ASN A 3 4.29 48.23 5.27
N GLU A 4 5.26 48.18 6.17
CA GLU A 4 5.55 47.18 7.22
C GLU A 4 4.40 47.22 8.28
N ALA A 5 4.21 46.38 9.31
CA ALA A 5 5.05 45.49 10.11
C ALA A 5 4.14 44.56 10.97
N THR A 6 4.69 43.45 11.48
CA THR A 6 4.16 42.66 12.61
C THR A 6 4.49 43.35 13.95
N PRO A 7 3.76 43.05 15.06
CA PRO A 7 4.49 42.45 16.18
C PRO A 7 3.73 41.37 16.96
N ALA A 8 4.52 40.67 17.77
CA ALA A 8 4.26 39.47 18.55
C ALA A 8 3.24 39.62 19.69
N GLY A 9 2.60 38.50 20.04
CA GLY A 9 1.86 38.30 21.27
C GLY A 9 2.19 36.94 21.90
N THR A 10 3.04 36.98 22.91
CA THR A 10 3.43 35.87 23.80
C THR A 10 2.28 35.56 24.77
N GLY A 11 1.93 34.28 24.94
CA GLY A 11 0.97 33.84 25.95
C GLY A 11 1.18 32.36 26.27
N GLY A 12 1.77 32.09 27.44
CA GLY A 12 1.99 30.74 27.96
C GLY A 12 0.79 30.19 28.72
N GLY A 13 0.88 28.92 29.12
CA GLY A 13 -0.06 28.28 30.04
C GLY A 13 -0.22 26.79 29.75
N ASP A 14 0.45 25.98 30.58
CA ASP A 14 0.40 24.52 30.64
C ASP A 14 -1.03 23.95 30.68
N THR A 15 -1.21 22.76 30.10
CA THR A 15 -1.71 21.59 30.86
C THR A 15 -1.70 20.35 29.99
N SER A 16 -1.08 19.31 30.56
CA SER A 16 -1.09 17.90 30.21
C SER A 16 -2.29 17.42 29.39
N LYS A 17 -2.02 16.75 28.27
CA LYS A 17 -2.93 15.75 27.73
C LYS A 17 -2.12 14.53 27.27
N THR A 18 -2.01 13.59 28.21
CA THR A 18 -1.87 12.15 28.04
C THR A 18 -1.16 11.67 26.77
N THR A 19 0.08 11.24 26.96
CA THR A 19 0.71 10.20 26.16
C THR A 19 -0.22 8.99 26.16
N ASN A 20 -1.08 8.88 25.15
CA ASN A 20 -1.77 7.62 24.91
C ASN A 20 -0.70 6.64 24.46
N ASP A 21 -0.42 5.72 25.37
CA ASP A 21 0.34 4.51 25.16
C ASP A 21 0.08 3.98 23.76
N THR A 22 1.15 3.93 22.97
CA THR A 22 1.16 3.21 21.70
C THR A 22 1.12 1.73 22.04
N GLU A 23 -0.06 1.21 22.37
CA GLU A 23 -0.33 -0.20 22.15
C GLU A 23 -0.23 -0.43 20.64
N PRO A 24 0.70 -1.27 20.15
CA PRO A 24 0.61 -1.71 18.78
C PRO A 24 -0.71 -2.49 18.67
N ASN A 25 -1.62 -2.01 17.82
CA ASN A 25 -2.78 -2.78 17.39
C ASN A 25 -2.28 -4.07 16.71
N ALA A 26 -2.02 -5.09 17.53
CA ALA A 26 -1.37 -6.34 17.17
C ALA A 26 -2.31 -7.33 16.46
N SER A 27 -3.52 -6.92 16.09
CA SER A 27 -4.55 -7.84 15.58
C SER A 27 -4.94 -7.60 14.12
N THR A 28 -4.26 -6.71 13.40
CA THR A 28 -4.43 -6.61 11.94
C THR A 28 -3.40 -7.49 11.25
N SER A 29 -3.79 -8.71 10.90
CA SER A 29 -2.98 -9.66 10.13
C SER A 29 -2.26 -8.97 8.97
N ARG A 30 -0.94 -8.83 9.11
CA ARG A 30 -0.09 -8.09 8.17
C ARG A 30 0.29 -8.98 6.99
N ILE A 31 0.24 -8.42 5.79
CA ILE A 31 0.60 -9.06 4.54
C ILE A 31 2.07 -8.75 4.25
N THR A 32 2.83 -9.79 3.88
CA THR A 32 4.19 -9.63 3.36
C THR A 32 4.14 -9.56 1.84
N HIS A 33 4.47 -8.38 1.31
CA HIS A 33 4.58 -8.15 -0.13
C HIS A 33 6.01 -8.44 -0.58
N VAL A 34 6.17 -9.29 -1.59
CA VAL A 34 7.48 -9.71 -2.11
C VAL A 34 7.71 -9.06 -3.47
N CYS A 35 8.87 -8.44 -3.64
CA CYS A 35 9.26 -7.83 -4.90
C CYS A 35 9.41 -8.90 -5.99
N ASN A 36 8.76 -8.67 -7.14
CA ASN A 36 8.82 -9.56 -8.30
C ASN A 36 10.19 -9.62 -8.97
N GLU A 37 11.03 -8.60 -8.78
CA GLU A 37 12.38 -8.53 -9.36
C GLU A 37 13.43 -9.20 -8.45
N CYS A 38 13.53 -8.78 -7.18
CA CYS A 38 14.60 -9.24 -6.29
C CYS A 38 14.19 -10.35 -5.30
N GLY A 39 12.90 -10.69 -5.22
CA GLY A 39 12.38 -11.73 -4.33
C GLY A 39 12.38 -11.37 -2.83
N ARG A 40 12.74 -10.14 -2.46
CA ARG A 40 12.77 -9.69 -1.05
C ARG A 40 11.48 -8.98 -0.66
N ALA A 41 11.18 -8.97 0.64
CA ALA A 41 10.06 -8.22 1.17
C ALA A 41 10.17 -6.71 0.85
N VAL A 42 9.03 -6.08 0.57
CA VAL A 42 8.92 -4.65 0.29
C VAL A 42 8.34 -3.95 1.52
N ASP A 43 9.14 -3.12 2.17
CA ASP A 43 8.73 -2.37 3.36
C ASP A 43 7.82 -1.18 3.03
N ASP A 44 7.22 -0.61 4.06
CA ASP A 44 6.36 0.57 3.93
C ASP A 44 7.17 1.75 3.37
N GLY A 45 6.60 2.44 2.39
CA GLY A 45 7.28 3.55 1.75
C GLY A 45 8.51 3.15 0.91
N ASP A 46 8.74 1.87 0.59
CA ASP A 46 9.84 1.44 -0.29
C ASP A 46 9.38 0.85 -1.63
N GLY A 47 8.08 0.75 -1.87
CA GLY A 47 7.59 0.22 -3.13
C GLY A 47 6.09 0.36 -3.35
N TYR A 48 5.61 -0.33 -4.38
CA TYR A 48 4.21 -0.29 -4.79
C TYR A 48 3.78 -1.59 -5.47
N VAL A 49 2.46 -1.78 -5.45
CA VAL A 49 1.71 -2.74 -6.27
C VAL A 49 1.20 -1.98 -7.50
N HIS A 50 1.52 -2.41 -8.71
CA HIS A 50 1.19 -1.68 -9.95
C HIS A 50 0.74 -2.60 -11.08
N ILE A 51 0.00 -2.04 -12.03
CA ILE A 51 -0.39 -2.74 -13.26
C ILE A 51 0.67 -2.53 -14.33
N ARG A 52 1.23 -3.63 -14.84
CA ARG A 52 2.00 -3.62 -16.07
C ARG A 52 1.07 -3.72 -17.26
N TYR A 53 1.04 -2.66 -18.07
CA TYR A 53 0.33 -2.68 -19.34
C TYR A 53 1.03 -3.59 -20.36
N PRO A 54 0.30 -4.46 -21.05
CA PRO A 54 0.83 -5.24 -22.16
C PRO A 54 1.31 -4.32 -23.26
N LYS A 55 2.29 -4.78 -24.06
CA LYS A 55 2.71 -4.07 -25.26
C LYS A 55 1.54 -4.06 -26.27
N PRO A 56 1.45 -3.05 -27.15
CA PRO A 56 0.46 -3.08 -28.24
C PRO A 56 0.52 -4.40 -29.01
N GLY A 57 -0.65 -5.05 -29.19
CA GLY A 57 -0.78 -6.35 -29.84
C GLY A 57 -0.74 -7.57 -28.90
N ASP A 58 -0.48 -7.37 -27.60
CA ASP A 58 -0.54 -8.43 -26.60
C ASP A 58 -1.92 -8.47 -25.93
N THR A 59 -2.60 -9.61 -26.06
CA THR A 59 -3.97 -9.83 -25.58
C THR A 59 -4.01 -10.41 -24.16
N ARG A 60 -2.87 -10.55 -23.50
CA ARG A 60 -2.81 -11.03 -22.11
C ARG A 60 -3.50 -10.04 -21.17
N ARG A 61 -4.00 -10.58 -20.05
CA ARG A 61 -4.61 -9.79 -18.97
C ARG A 61 -3.61 -8.76 -18.44
N LEU A 62 -4.14 -7.66 -17.91
CA LEU A 62 -3.32 -6.68 -17.20
C LEU A 62 -2.78 -7.34 -15.92
N HIS A 63 -1.45 -7.37 -15.80
CA HIS A 63 -0.78 -8.09 -14.72
C HIS A 63 -0.39 -7.14 -13.59
N TRP A 64 -0.73 -7.51 -12.36
CA TRP A 64 -0.32 -6.81 -11.15
C TRP A 64 1.03 -7.32 -10.62
N GLU A 65 1.97 -6.41 -10.51
CA GLU A 65 3.32 -6.66 -10.01
C GLU A 65 3.60 -5.82 -8.76
N ILE A 66 4.61 -6.24 -8.01
CA ILE A 66 5.07 -5.60 -6.79
C ILE A 66 6.56 -5.32 -6.95
N HIS A 67 6.97 -4.06 -6.84
CA HIS A 67 8.39 -3.70 -6.90
C HIS A 67 8.77 -2.79 -5.73
N HIS A 68 10.00 -2.95 -5.25
CA HIS A 68 10.71 -1.81 -4.64
C HIS A 68 10.87 -0.73 -5.70
N ARG A 69 10.87 0.55 -5.33
CA ARG A 69 11.09 1.63 -6.32
C ARG A 69 12.39 1.41 -7.10
N ARG A 70 13.47 1.09 -6.40
CA ARG A 70 14.79 0.83 -7.00
C ARG A 70 14.86 -0.43 -7.87
N CYS A 71 13.88 -1.33 -7.75
CA CYS A 71 13.82 -2.58 -8.49
C CYS A 71 12.86 -2.51 -9.67
N ASP A 72 12.13 -1.41 -9.87
CA ASP A 72 11.25 -1.29 -11.02
C ASP A 72 12.07 -0.98 -12.29
N PRO A 73 12.10 -1.86 -13.30
CA PRO A 73 12.80 -1.62 -14.54
C PRO A 73 12.16 -0.51 -15.41
N ASN A 74 10.97 -0.02 -15.05
CA ASN A 74 10.22 0.98 -15.84
C ASN A 74 9.64 2.12 -14.98
N LEU A 75 10.46 2.73 -14.11
CA LEU A 75 10.05 3.82 -13.21
C LEU A 75 9.32 4.99 -13.90
N ASP A 76 9.58 5.24 -15.19
CA ASP A 76 9.02 6.38 -15.92
C ASP A 76 7.66 6.09 -16.58
N ARG A 77 7.11 4.88 -16.45
CA ARG A 77 5.79 4.56 -17.02
C ARG A 77 4.67 5.11 -16.16
N TYR A 78 3.64 5.64 -16.82
CA TYR A 78 2.38 6.05 -16.19
C TYR A 78 1.51 4.83 -15.83
N ASP A 79 2.04 3.94 -15.00
CA ASP A 79 1.33 2.75 -14.55
C ASP A 79 0.40 3.09 -13.37
N TYR A 80 -0.72 2.38 -13.28
CA TYR A 80 -1.61 2.53 -12.13
C TYR A 80 -0.97 1.85 -10.91
N ALA A 81 -0.54 2.64 -9.93
CA ALA A 81 0.22 2.17 -8.77
C ALA A 81 -0.48 2.44 -7.44
N ILE A 82 -0.28 1.52 -6.50
CA ILE A 82 -0.77 1.55 -5.11
C ILE A 82 0.44 1.35 -4.20
N ALA A 83 0.75 2.33 -3.35
CA ALA A 83 1.84 2.17 -2.38
C ALA A 83 1.58 0.97 -1.45
N VAL A 84 2.62 0.19 -1.13
CA VAL A 84 2.46 -1.10 -0.42
C VAL A 84 1.84 -0.90 0.97
N GLU A 85 2.15 0.19 1.66
CA GLU A 85 1.55 0.56 2.96
C GLU A 85 0.02 0.68 2.92
N ARG A 86 -0.56 0.91 1.73
CA ARG A 86 -2.01 1.00 1.56
C ARG A 86 -2.68 -0.34 1.34
N VAL A 87 -1.93 -1.43 1.24
CA VAL A 87 -2.41 -2.83 1.11
C VAL A 87 -1.70 -3.76 2.09
N ARG A 88 -1.20 -3.21 3.21
CA ARG A 88 -0.36 -3.90 4.19
C ARG A 88 -1.14 -4.81 5.14
N THR A 89 -2.44 -4.57 5.29
CA THR A 89 -3.34 -5.38 6.12
C THR A 89 -4.48 -5.97 5.31
N LEU A 90 -5.14 -7.00 5.84
CA LEU A 90 -6.33 -7.58 5.20
C LEU A 90 -7.44 -6.55 4.95
N VAL A 91 -7.69 -5.65 5.92
CA VAL A 91 -8.70 -4.59 5.80
C VAL A 91 -8.35 -3.62 4.68
N GLN A 92 -7.07 -3.22 4.61
CA GLN A 92 -6.56 -2.36 3.55
C GLN A 92 -6.66 -3.01 2.16
N LEU A 93 -6.30 -4.30 2.07
CA LEU A 93 -6.43 -5.07 0.82
C LEU A 93 -7.90 -5.20 0.38
N ALA A 94 -8.82 -5.44 1.32
CA ALA A 94 -10.26 -5.50 1.04
C ALA A 94 -10.81 -4.14 0.57
N HIS A 95 -10.44 -3.06 1.25
CA HIS A 95 -10.82 -1.70 0.85
C HIS A 95 -10.36 -1.37 -0.57
N TRP A 96 -9.11 -1.72 -0.93
CA TRP A 96 -8.63 -1.53 -2.29
C TRP A 96 -9.27 -2.44 -3.31
N THR A 97 -9.57 -3.68 -2.95
CA THR A 97 -10.33 -4.59 -3.82
C THR A 97 -11.69 -3.98 -4.17
N GLN A 98 -12.39 -3.42 -3.18
CA GLN A 98 -13.64 -2.69 -3.42
C GLN A 98 -13.43 -1.44 -4.29
N HIS A 99 -12.38 -0.65 -4.02
CA HIS A 99 -12.07 0.55 -4.80
C HIS A 99 -11.83 0.21 -6.28
N LEU A 100 -11.03 -0.83 -6.53
CA LEU A 100 -10.69 -1.31 -7.87
C LEU A 100 -11.90 -1.93 -8.57
N GLY A 101 -12.78 -2.63 -7.85
CA GLY A 101 -14.03 -3.17 -8.38
C GLY A 101 -14.96 -2.14 -9.03
N ARG A 102 -14.75 -0.84 -8.77
CA ARG A 102 -15.49 0.26 -9.40
C ARG A 102 -14.87 0.75 -10.72
N LYS A 103 -13.73 0.18 -11.14
CA LYS A 103 -13.01 0.56 -12.37
C LYS A 103 -13.42 -0.36 -13.52
N LEU A 104 -13.72 0.21 -14.68
CA LEU A 104 -14.15 -0.55 -15.87
C LEU A 104 -13.11 -1.58 -16.35
N TRP A 105 -11.83 -1.31 -16.15
CA TRP A 105 -10.73 -2.20 -16.56
C TRP A 105 -10.44 -3.31 -15.55
N PHE A 106 -11.00 -3.26 -14.33
CA PHE A 106 -10.70 -4.23 -13.26
C PHE A 106 -10.94 -5.70 -13.65
N PRO A 107 -12.05 -6.05 -14.36
CA PRO A 107 -12.29 -7.43 -14.78
C PRO A 107 -11.24 -8.00 -15.75
N ALA A 108 -10.47 -7.14 -16.42
CA ALA A 108 -9.41 -7.52 -17.34
C ALA A 108 -8.05 -7.72 -16.66
N THR A 109 -7.98 -7.59 -15.33
CA THR A 109 -6.75 -7.76 -14.56
C THR A 109 -6.65 -9.12 -13.87
N ASP A 110 -5.48 -9.45 -13.36
CA ASP A 110 -5.23 -10.60 -12.48
C ASP A 110 -5.23 -10.24 -10.98
N TRP A 111 -5.90 -9.14 -10.59
CA TRP A 111 -6.02 -8.74 -9.18
C TRP A 111 -6.45 -9.89 -8.24
N PRO A 112 -7.41 -10.77 -8.60
CA PRO A 112 -7.75 -11.92 -7.76
C PRO A 112 -6.55 -12.81 -7.43
N ASP A 113 -5.63 -13.02 -8.37
CA ASP A 113 -4.44 -13.83 -8.16
C ASP A 113 -3.46 -13.14 -7.20
N LEU A 114 -3.35 -11.80 -7.29
CA LEU A 114 -2.58 -11.02 -6.32
C LEU A 114 -3.16 -11.13 -4.91
N VAL A 115 -4.49 -11.07 -4.76
CA VAL A 115 -5.17 -11.23 -3.47
C VAL A 115 -4.87 -12.61 -2.87
N VAL A 116 -4.99 -13.68 -3.66
CA VAL A 116 -4.68 -15.04 -3.21
C VAL A 116 -3.21 -15.14 -2.76
N ARG A 117 -2.27 -14.57 -3.53
CA ARG A 117 -0.85 -14.53 -3.16
C ARG A 117 -0.62 -13.78 -1.86
N ALA A 118 -1.28 -12.63 -1.67
CA ALA A 118 -1.19 -11.84 -0.44
C ALA A 118 -1.72 -12.60 0.78
N LEU A 119 -2.87 -13.27 0.66
CA LEU A 119 -3.47 -14.06 1.73
C LEU A 119 -2.61 -15.24 2.18
N ARG A 120 -1.83 -15.84 1.28
CA ARG A 120 -0.86 -16.91 1.61
C ARG A 120 0.33 -16.42 2.43
N SER A 121 0.64 -15.12 2.38
CA SER A 121 1.73 -14.52 3.15
C SER A 121 1.37 -14.24 4.61
N VAL A 122 0.08 -14.30 4.94
CA VAL A 122 -0.40 -14.05 6.29
C VAL A 122 -0.11 -15.28 7.15
N PRO A 123 0.58 -15.12 8.30
CA PRO A 123 0.77 -16.21 9.25
C PRO A 123 -0.55 -16.46 9.97
N TRP A 124 -1.37 -17.36 9.42
CA TRP A 124 -2.60 -17.79 10.08
C TRP A 124 -2.21 -18.54 11.37
N THR A 125 -2.52 -17.97 12.52
CA THR A 125 -2.54 -18.74 13.76
C THR A 125 -3.70 -19.72 13.64
N THR A 126 -3.38 -20.98 13.34
CA THR A 126 -4.35 -22.07 13.44
C THR A 126 -4.66 -22.22 14.93
N GLY A 127 -5.67 -21.51 15.43
CA GLY A 127 -6.25 -21.80 16.72
C GLY A 127 -6.72 -23.25 16.69
N GLY A 128 -6.03 -24.10 17.46
CA GLY A 128 -6.30 -25.53 17.53
C GLY A 128 -7.75 -25.79 17.89
N LEU A 129 -8.45 -26.50 17.02
CA LEU A 129 -9.53 -27.38 17.44
C LEU A 129 -8.83 -28.67 17.90
N ALA A 130 -8.52 -28.72 19.20
CA ALA A 130 -8.27 -29.94 19.94
C ALA A 130 -9.52 -30.26 20.75
#